data_AF-A0A511DC99-F1
#
_entry.id   AF-A0A511DC99-F1
#
_cell.length_a   1.000
_cell.length_b   1.000
_cell.length_c   1.000
_cell.angle_alpha   90.00
_cell.angle_beta   90.00
_cell.angle_gamma   90.00
#
_symmetry.space_group_name_H-M   'P 1'
#
loop_
_entity.id
_entity.type
_entity.pdbx_description
1 polymer ?
#
loop_
_entity_poly.entity_id
_entity_poly.type
_entity_poly.pdbx_seq_one_letter_code
_entity_poly.pdbx_strand_id
1 'polypeptide(L)' 'MSLVAVLAGMPDLLERTLSEHVPDGRGYCRECRGPSGVSATWPCLMREVAAEAQSLRTGDLPVTPRSGRHRPLRAVPS' A
#
# COMPACT_ATOMS: atom_id res chain seq x y z
N MET A 1 14.05 -7.74 -1.14
CA MET A 1 13.64 -6.50 -1.84
C MET A 1 12.15 -6.27 -1.60
N SER A 2 11.76 -5.04 -1.25
CA SER A 2 10.34 -4.69 -1.02
C SER A 2 9.61 -4.47 -2.34
N LEU A 3 8.32 -4.83 -2.40
CA LEU A 3 7.45 -4.57 -3.55
C LEU A 3 7.37 -3.07 -3.87
N VAL A 4 7.42 -2.20 -2.86
CA VAL A 4 7.42 -0.74 -3.03
C VAL A 4 8.63 -0.29 -3.86
N ALA A 5 9.83 -0.80 -3.55
CA ALA A 5 11.05 -0.45 -4.28
C ALA A 5 11.07 -0.97 -5.72
N VAL A 6 10.46 -2.15 -5.94
CA VAL A 6 10.30 -2.74 -7.27
C VAL A 6 9.36 -1.90 -8.14
N LEU A 7 8.20 -1.51 -7.62
CA LEU A 7 7.26 -0.63 -8.32
C LEU A 7 7.84 0.78 -8.54
N ALA A 8 8.61 1.29 -7.57
CA ALA A 8 9.29 2.58 -7.73
C ALA A 8 10.33 2.55 -8.88
N GLY A 9 10.99 1.41 -9.10
CA GLY A 9 11.90 1.19 -10.22
C GLY A 9 11.21 0.96 -11.58
N MET A 10 9.89 0.75 -11.60
CA MET A 10 9.11 0.44 -12.82
C MET A 10 7.89 1.39 -12.94
N PRO A 11 8.07 2.60 -13.49
CA PRO A 11 7.02 3.62 -13.53
C PRO A 11 5.77 3.16 -14.29
N ASP A 12 5.92 2.47 -15.42
CA ASP A 12 4.78 2.02 -16.22
C ASP A 12 3.90 1.03 -15.47
N LEU A 13 4.52 0.12 -14.70
CA LEU A 13 3.79 -0.85 -13.88
C LEU A 13 3.11 -0.17 -12.69
N LEU A 14 3.78 0.80 -12.08
CA LEU A 14 3.22 1.59 -10.99
C LEU A 14 1.98 2.36 -11.44
N GLU A 15 2.05 3.05 -12.57
CA GLU A 15 0.93 3.82 -13.13
C GLU A 15 -0.27 2.92 -13.44
N ARG A 16 -0.02 1.75 -14.04
CA ARG A 16 -1.06 0.73 -14.26
C ARG A 16 -1.69 0.29 -12.96
N THR A 17 -0.89 -0.09 -11.96
CA THR A 17 -1.38 -0.53 -10.64
C THR A 17 -2.26 0.54 -9.99
N LEU A 18 -1.88 1.82 -10.08
CA LEU A 18 -2.67 2.93 -9.54
C LEU A 18 -4.00 3.12 -10.28
N SER A 19 -4.00 2.93 -11.60
CA SER A 19 -5.19 3.08 -12.46
C SER A 19 -6.17 1.91 -12.38
N GLU A 20 -5.67 0.70 -12.12
CA GLU A 20 -6.47 -0.52 -12.04
C GLU A 20 -7.07 -0.68 -10.64
N HIS A 21 -6.27 -0.43 -9.59
CA HIS A 21 -6.75 -0.47 -8.20
C HIS A 21 -7.45 0.84 -7.84
N VAL A 22 -8.73 0.93 -8.24
CA VAL A 22 -9.65 2.05 -7.97
C VAL A 22 -10.86 1.61 -7.13
N PRO A 23 -11.53 2.52 -6.40
CA PRO A 23 -12.72 2.18 -5.63
C PRO A 23 -13.91 1.86 -6.55
N ASP A 24 -14.75 0.88 -6.17
CA ASP A 24 -15.95 0.47 -6.92
C ASP A 24 -17.22 1.27 -6.55
N GLY A 25 -17.11 2.27 -5.67
CA GLY A 25 -18.21 3.07 -5.15
C GLY A 25 -18.94 2.48 -3.93
N ARG A 26 -18.72 1.21 -3.59
CA ARG A 26 -19.25 0.52 -2.39
C ARG A 26 -18.22 0.38 -1.27
N GLY A 27 -17.06 1.02 -1.41
CA GLY A 27 -15.95 0.93 -0.46
C GLY A 27 -15.04 -0.28 -0.67
N TYR A 28 -15.05 -0.90 -1.85
CA TYR A 28 -14.16 -2.01 -2.22
C TYR A 28 -13.28 -1.64 -3.42
N CYS A 29 -12.16 -2.34 -3.57
CA CYS A 29 -11.32 -2.24 -4.75
C CYS A 29 -11.94 -3.02 -5.91
N ARG A 30 -12.03 -2.39 -7.08
CA ARG A 30 -12.58 -2.99 -8.31
C ARG A 30 -11.73 -4.15 -8.81
N GLU A 31 -10.40 -3.98 -8.81
CA GLU A 31 -9.47 -4.97 -9.37
C GLU A 31 -9.23 -6.16 -8.45
N CYS A 32 -9.32 -5.96 -7.13
CA CYS A 32 -9.17 -7.06 -6.18
C CYS A 32 -10.39 -8.01 -6.15
N ARG A 33 -11.40 -7.79 -6.99
CA ARG A 33 -12.57 -8.65 -7.07
C ARG A 33 -12.19 -9.96 -7.76
N GLY A 34 -11.98 -11.00 -6.96
CA GLY A 34 -11.65 -12.33 -7.47
C GLY A 34 -12.86 -13.03 -8.12
N PRO A 35 -12.64 -14.17 -8.80
CA PRO A 35 -13.70 -15.00 -9.39
C PRO A 35 -14.74 -15.50 -8.37
N SER A 36 -14.35 -15.56 -7.09
CA SER A 36 -15.21 -15.91 -5.96
C SER A 36 -16.13 -14.76 -5.51
N GLY A 37 -16.05 -13.58 -6.13
CA GLY A 37 -16.83 -12.39 -5.77
C GLY A 37 -16.30 -11.62 -4.56
N VAL A 38 -15.30 -12.14 -3.85
CA VAL A 38 -14.66 -11.44 -2.73
C VAL A 38 -13.80 -10.30 -3.29
N SER A 39 -14.06 -9.08 -2.80
CA SER A 39 -13.29 -7.88 -3.13
C SER A 39 -12.58 -7.37 -1.89
N ALA A 40 -11.33 -6.94 -2.02
CA ALA A 40 -10.64 -6.28 -0.92
C ALA A 40 -11.33 -4.95 -0.58
N THR A 41 -11.39 -4.60 0.70
CA THR A 41 -11.85 -3.28 1.13
C THR A 41 -10.95 -2.19 0.58
N TRP A 42 -11.53 -1.04 0.28
CA TRP A 42 -10.81 0.14 -0.16
C TRP A 42 -10.34 0.97 1.06
N PRO A 43 -9.10 1.49 1.07
CA PRO A 43 -8.01 1.22 0.13
C PRO A 43 -7.46 -0.21 0.32
N CYS A 44 -7.20 -0.90 -0.79
CA CYS A 44 -6.61 -2.24 -0.73
C CYS A 44 -5.08 -2.15 -0.58
N LEU A 45 -4.45 -3.21 -0.07
CA LEU A 45 -3.00 -3.27 0.14
C LEU A 45 -2.18 -2.88 -1.11
N MET A 46 -2.57 -3.35 -2.30
CA MET A 46 -1.88 -3.00 -3.54
C MET A 46 -1.93 -1.51 -3.88
N ARG A 47 -3.06 -0.85 -3.56
CA ARG A 47 -3.21 0.60 -3.73
C ARG A 47 -2.30 1.36 -2.78
N GLU A 48 -2.18 0.91 -1.52
CA GLU A 48 -1.31 1.55 -0.53
C GLU A 48 0.16 1.42 -0.92
N VAL A 49 0.59 0.22 -1.32
CA VAL A 49 1.95 -0.05 -1.80
C VAL A 49 2.29 0.78 -3.04
N ALA A 50 1.35 0.91 -3.98
CA ALA A 50 1.54 1.75 -5.16
C ALA A 50 1.63 3.24 -4.78
N ALA A 51 0.80 3.74 -3.86
CA ALA A 51 0.89 5.11 -3.39
C ALA A 51 2.22 5.41 -2.68
N GLU A 52 2.73 4.45 -1.90
CA GLU A 52 4.05 4.55 -1.27
C GLU A 52 5.17 4.58 -2.32
N ALA A 53 5.11 3.71 -3.34
CA ALA A 53 6.07 3.70 -4.42
C ALA A 53 6.05 5.00 -5.24
N GLN A 54 4.88 5.60 -5.46
CA GLN A 54 4.74 6.91 -6.10
C GLN A 54 5.38 8.03 -5.27
N SER A 55 5.21 7.98 -3.94
CA SER A 55 5.84 8.92 -3.01
C SER A 55 7.37 8.81 -3.05
N LEU A 56 7.90 7.58 -2.99
CA LEU A 56 9.34 7.31 -3.13
C LEU A 56 9.92 7.82 -4.46
N ARG A 57 9.19 7.64 -5.56
CA ARG A 57 9.64 8.09 -6.90
C ARG A 57 9.65 9.60 -7.07
N THR A 58 8.61 10.28 -6.56
CA THR A 58 8.47 11.74 -6.69
C THR A 58 9.48 12.46 -5.80
N GLY A 59 10.16 11.75 -4.89
CA GLY A 59 11.01 12.35 -3.88
C GLY A 59 10.22 13.10 -2.82
N ASP A 60 8.88 13.01 -2.87
CA ASP A 60 7.96 13.45 -1.84
C ASP A 60 7.97 12.38 -0.74
N LEU A 61 9.11 12.28 -0.06
CA LEU A 61 9.16 11.57 1.20
C LEU A 61 8.25 12.34 2.14
N PRO A 62 7.14 11.76 2.65
CA PRO A 62 6.60 12.28 3.87
C PRO A 62 7.71 12.09 4.91
N VAL A 63 8.36 13.17 5.31
CA VAL A 63 9.14 13.26 6.56
C VAL A 63 8.13 13.12 7.71
N THR A 64 7.56 11.93 7.86
CA THR A 64 6.89 11.50 9.07
C THR A 64 7.23 10.03 9.25
N PRO A 65 8.07 9.67 10.22
CA PRO A 65 8.24 8.28 10.57
C PRO A 65 6.92 7.82 11.19
N ARG A 66 6.07 7.12 10.42
CA ARG A 66 5.04 6.26 11.01
C ARG A 66 5.67 4.93 11.46
N SER A 67 6.78 5.04 12.20
CA SER A 67 7.33 3.96 13.02
C SER A 67 6.93 4.24 14.46
N GLY A 68 5.71 3.85 14.79
CA GLY A 68 5.11 4.16 16.06
C GLY A 68 3.94 3.22 16.36
N ARG A 69 4.26 1.93 16.57
CA ARG A 69 3.68 1.03 17.59
C ARG A 69 4.02 -0.45 17.33
N HIS A 70 5.29 -0.80 17.46
CA HIS A 70 5.62 -2.04 18.18
C HIS A 70 6.20 -1.62 19.52
N ARG A 71 5.34 -1.61 20.54
CA ARG A 71 5.75 -1.43 21.94
C ARG A 71 6.56 -2.67 22.32
N PRO A 72 7.87 -2.59 22.63
CA PRO A 72 8.52 -3.69 23.31
C PRO A 72 7.85 -3.81 24.68
N LEU A 73 7.34 -5.00 24.99
CA LEU A 73 6.90 -5.34 26.33
C LEU A 73 8.10 -5.08 27.26
N ARG A 74 7.97 -4.10 28.15
CA ARG A 74 8.91 -3.89 29.25
C ARG A 74 9.03 -5.20 30.01
N ALA A 75 10.26 -5.67 30.19
CA ALA A 75 10.59 -6.70 31.15
C ALA A 75 10.03 -6.31 32.52
N VAL A 76 9.29 -7.22 33.14
CA VAL A 76 8.85 -7.15 34.53
C VAL A 76 9.98 -7.73 35.39
N PRO A 77 10.55 -7.00 36.35
CA PRO A 77 11.37 -7.60 37.39
C PRO A 77 10.52 -7.85 38.64
N SER A 78 10.56 -9.07 39.16
CA SER A 78 10.48 -9.42 40.60
C SER A 78 10.90 -10.87 40.77
#